data_AF-A0A6M3LC69-F1
#
_entry.id   AF-A0A6M3LC69-F1
#
_cell.length_a   1.000
_cell.length_b   1.000
_cell.length_c   1.000
_cell.angle_alpha   90.00
_cell.angle_beta   90.00
_cell.angle_gamma   90.00
#
_symmetry.space_group_name_H-M   'P 1'
#
loop_
_entity.id
_entity.type
_entity.pdbx_description
1 polymer ?
#
loop_
_entity_poly.entity_id
_entity_poly.type
_entity_poly.pdbx_seq_one_letter_code
_entity_poly.pdbx_strand_id
1 'polypeptide(L)'
;MADTKLSALTELAAAPASGDELYIRDISEVAASESKRITITNLLSRLPAVTLDGTFDGNSQVISNISHSTLVDSTGWSSVANNYWTYLRGGVFAAGSGARILLYGKSNAAAGALILDTPNVAGDADITRLSISGNLATAVATWSNVTHTGFSSSGDAYFSLAINTPDGMGADGEQLTSGGDSAAMDWAAAGSLAKFKDIKGLLNPVDALEAILNTKTHLFNYRKETEDGKHAITTGDYDTVYAGVLAEEAPWVMHHNGRIFNPVNAFGYTAGAIRALKDKIEVLENKLMLLGAG
;
A
#
# COMPACT_ATOMS: atom_id res chain seq x y z
N MET A 1 24.75 19.11 -72.43
CA MET A 1 24.78 19.26 -70.96
C MET A 1 24.88 17.86 -70.41
N ALA A 2 25.93 17.54 -69.65
CA ALA A 2 26.01 16.24 -68.97
C ALA A 2 24.82 16.13 -68.02
N ASP A 3 24.11 15.01 -68.07
CA ASP A 3 22.93 14.79 -67.23
C ASP A 3 23.38 14.69 -65.76
N THR A 4 23.25 15.81 -65.04
CA THR A 4 23.59 15.94 -63.62
C THR A 4 22.88 14.94 -62.71
N LYS A 5 21.81 14.28 -63.21
CA LYS A 5 21.07 13.28 -62.45
C LYS A 5 21.83 11.96 -62.31
N LEU A 6 22.66 11.59 -63.29
CA LEU A 6 23.42 10.33 -63.26
C LEU A 6 24.78 10.45 -62.56
N SER A 7 25.36 11.65 -62.53
CA SER A 7 26.64 11.90 -61.85
C SER A 7 26.53 11.74 -60.33
N ALA A 8 25.40 12.11 -59.72
CA ALA A 8 25.14 11.90 -58.29
C ALA A 8 25.10 10.41 -57.88
N LEU A 9 24.75 9.51 -58.82
CA LEU A 9 24.78 8.06 -58.60
C LEU A 9 26.19 7.48 -58.63
N THR A 10 27.17 8.21 -59.18
CA THR A 10 28.56 7.74 -59.26
C THR A 10 29.23 7.74 -57.88
N GLU A 11 28.82 8.61 -56.95
CA GLU A 11 29.28 8.55 -55.55
C GLU A 11 28.74 7.33 -54.79
N LEU A 12 27.56 6.81 -55.17
CA LEU A 12 26.95 5.63 -54.55
C LEU A 12 27.55 4.30 -55.02
N ALA A 13 28.24 4.31 -56.16
CA ALA A 13 28.80 3.16 -56.87
C ALA A 13 30.33 3.02 -56.72
N ALA A 14 30.94 3.66 -55.71
CA ALA A 14 32.39 3.86 -55.63
C ALA A 14 33.24 2.59 -55.39
N ALA A 15 32.63 1.40 -55.25
CA ALA A 15 33.34 0.13 -55.08
C ALA A 15 32.71 -0.99 -55.95
N PRO A 16 33.51 -1.97 -56.41
CA PRO A 16 33.01 -3.10 -57.18
C PRO A 16 32.08 -3.94 -56.31
N ALA A 17 30.97 -4.37 -56.89
CA ALA A 17 29.88 -4.96 -56.15
C ALA A 17 29.91 -6.51 -56.25
N SER A 18 29.53 -7.18 -55.15
CA SER A 18 29.40 -8.63 -55.04
C SER A 18 28.13 -9.00 -54.27
N GLY A 19 27.08 -9.47 -54.96
CA GLY A 19 25.85 -9.97 -54.32
C GLY A 19 24.61 -9.11 -54.60
N ASP A 20 23.86 -8.79 -53.55
CA ASP A 20 22.57 -8.08 -53.59
C ASP A 20 22.72 -6.64 -54.15
N GLU A 21 22.48 -6.49 -55.45
CA GLU A 21 22.68 -5.24 -56.21
C GLU A 21 21.41 -4.82 -56.94
N LEU A 22 21.14 -3.51 -56.93
CA LEU A 22 20.16 -2.89 -57.80
C LEU A 22 20.86 -2.32 -59.04
N TYR A 23 20.43 -2.76 -60.22
CA TYR A 23 20.90 -2.25 -61.50
C TYR A 23 19.96 -1.17 -62.00
N ILE A 24 20.46 0.06 -62.10
CA ILE A 24 19.71 1.16 -62.72
C ILE A 24 20.29 1.35 -64.12
N ARG A 25 19.47 1.03 -65.13
CA ARG A 25 19.81 1.22 -66.53
C ARG A 25 19.12 2.47 -67.05
N ASP A 26 19.91 3.38 -67.62
CA ASP A 26 19.37 4.43 -68.46
C ASP A 26 18.96 3.81 -69.81
N ILE A 27 17.67 3.90 -70.13
CA ILE A 27 17.10 3.34 -71.37
C ILE A 27 17.24 4.29 -72.56
N SER A 28 17.66 5.54 -72.33
CA SER A 28 17.88 6.52 -73.39
C SER A 28 19.22 6.32 -74.11
N GLU A 29 20.10 5.48 -73.56
CA GLU A 29 21.41 5.18 -74.13
C GLU A 29 21.42 3.84 -74.88
N VAL A 30 21.86 3.90 -76.14
CA VAL A 30 21.75 2.79 -77.11
C VAL A 30 22.75 1.65 -76.82
N ALA A 31 23.76 1.88 -75.96
CA ALA A 31 24.76 0.88 -75.58
C ALA A 31 24.62 0.49 -74.09
N ALA A 32 24.50 -0.82 -73.82
CA ALA A 32 24.23 -1.37 -72.49
C ALA A 32 25.41 -1.27 -71.47
N SER A 33 26.46 -0.51 -71.78
CA SER A 33 27.72 -0.50 -71.02
C SER A 33 27.74 0.45 -69.81
N GLU A 34 26.71 1.28 -69.59
CA GLU A 34 26.73 2.33 -68.55
C GLU A 34 25.76 2.12 -67.37
N SER A 35 25.31 0.87 -67.13
CA SER A 35 24.50 0.57 -65.94
C SER A 35 25.25 0.93 -64.65
N LYS A 36 24.69 1.83 -63.84
CA LYS A 36 25.23 2.16 -62.51
C LYS A 36 24.76 1.10 -61.53
N ARG A 37 25.68 0.63 -60.68
CA ARG A 37 25.43 -0.42 -59.69
C ARG A 37 25.41 0.19 -58.30
N ILE A 38 24.39 -0.12 -57.52
CA ILE A 38 24.28 0.30 -56.12
C ILE A 38 24.07 -0.96 -55.30
N THR A 39 24.95 -1.21 -54.33
CA THR A 39 24.73 -2.30 -53.36
C THR A 39 23.55 -1.95 -52.46
N ILE A 40 22.74 -2.94 -52.05
CA ILE A 40 21.63 -2.71 -51.11
C ILE A 40 22.11 -2.05 -49.81
N THR A 41 23.29 -2.39 -49.30
CA THR A 41 23.87 -1.77 -48.10
C THR A 41 24.09 -0.27 -48.25
N ASN A 42 24.71 0.19 -49.34
CA ASN A 42 24.90 1.62 -49.61
C ASN A 42 23.56 2.34 -49.74
N LEU A 43 22.58 1.73 -50.40
CA LEU A 43 21.24 2.29 -50.54
C LEU A 43 20.58 2.47 -49.17
N LEU A 44 20.54 1.42 -48.34
CA LEU A 44 19.92 1.44 -47.01
C LEU A 44 20.63 2.43 -46.06
N SER A 45 21.97 2.53 -46.11
CA SER A 45 22.75 3.43 -45.26
C SER A 45 22.51 4.92 -45.54
N ARG A 46 21.94 5.24 -46.71
CA ARG A 46 21.69 6.61 -47.16
C ARG A 46 20.21 7.00 -47.11
N LEU A 47 19.31 6.10 -46.70
CA LEU A 47 17.91 6.44 -46.44
C LEU A 47 17.82 7.21 -45.11
N PRO A 48 17.53 8.53 -45.12
CA PRO A 48 17.58 9.37 -43.91
C PRO A 48 16.44 9.04 -42.91
N ALA A 49 15.39 8.39 -43.38
CA ALA A 49 14.36 7.72 -42.61
C ALA A 49 13.61 6.80 -43.57
N VAL A 50 13.35 5.54 -43.18
CA VAL A 50 12.36 4.73 -43.87
C VAL A 50 11.01 5.08 -43.28
N THR A 51 10.28 5.98 -43.93
CA THR A 51 8.86 6.20 -43.62
C THR A 51 8.08 5.09 -44.29
N LEU A 52 7.59 4.13 -43.50
CA LEU A 52 6.63 3.14 -43.96
C LEU A 52 5.25 3.81 -43.95
N ASP A 53 4.85 4.38 -45.08
CA ASP A 53 3.49 4.91 -45.27
C ASP A 53 2.58 3.75 -45.72
N GLY A 54 1.57 3.43 -44.91
CA GLY A 54 0.62 2.35 -45.19
C GLY A 54 -0.02 1.73 -43.94
N THR A 55 -1.18 1.09 -44.13
CA THR A 55 -1.79 0.26 -43.11
C THR A 55 -0.99 -1.03 -42.97
N PHE A 56 -0.30 -1.21 -41.84
CA PHE A 56 0.18 -2.54 -41.46
C PHE A 56 -1.04 -3.42 -41.22
N ASP A 57 -1.36 -4.32 -42.16
CA ASP A 57 -2.39 -5.32 -41.92
C ASP A 57 -1.90 -6.32 -40.85
N GLY A 58 -2.85 -6.95 -40.15
CA GLY A 58 -2.57 -7.78 -38.97
C GLY A 58 -1.73 -9.05 -39.22
N ASN A 59 -1.21 -9.24 -40.43
CA ASN A 59 -0.38 -10.38 -40.80
C ASN A 59 1.11 -10.04 -40.67
N SER A 60 1.57 -9.98 -39.42
CA SER A 60 2.96 -9.99 -38.94
C SER A 60 4.03 -9.38 -39.87
N GLN A 61 4.24 -8.06 -39.74
CA GLN A 61 5.54 -7.47 -40.05
C GLN A 61 6.32 -7.27 -38.75
N VAL A 62 7.32 -8.13 -38.52
CA VAL A 62 8.25 -7.98 -37.40
C VAL A 62 9.24 -6.87 -37.75
N ILE A 63 8.98 -5.64 -37.30
CA ILE A 63 10.00 -4.61 -37.30
C ILE A 63 10.91 -4.85 -36.09
N SER A 64 12.05 -5.51 -36.32
CA SER A 64 13.05 -5.82 -35.30
C SER A 64 14.16 -4.76 -35.27
N ASN A 65 14.94 -4.72 -34.19
CA ASN A 65 16.11 -3.84 -34.01
C ASN A 65 15.82 -2.32 -34.02
N ILE A 66 14.59 -1.91 -33.71
CA ILE A 66 14.27 -0.49 -33.49
C ILE A 66 14.87 -0.04 -32.15
N SER A 67 15.94 0.76 -32.20
CA SER A 67 16.57 1.32 -30.99
C SER A 67 15.75 2.45 -30.35
N HIS A 68 14.88 3.09 -31.13
CA HIS A 68 14.00 4.16 -30.68
C HIS A 68 12.71 4.12 -31.51
N SER A 69 11.57 3.87 -30.85
CA SER A 69 10.24 3.95 -31.47
C SER A 69 9.51 5.13 -30.83
N THR A 70 9.15 6.13 -31.65
CA THR A 70 8.32 7.24 -31.21
C THR A 70 6.96 7.09 -31.88
N LEU A 71 5.95 6.78 -31.09
CA LEU A 71 4.56 6.79 -31.53
C LEU A 71 4.04 8.23 -31.42
N VAL A 72 4.01 8.96 -32.53
CA VAL A 72 3.45 10.31 -32.60
C VAL A 72 2.07 10.22 -33.26
N ASP A 73 1.05 10.77 -32.61
CA ASP A 73 -0.34 10.83 -33.10
C ASP A 73 -0.98 9.48 -33.50
N SER A 74 -0.42 8.35 -33.04
CA SER A 74 -0.99 7.04 -33.31
C SER A 74 -2.12 6.74 -32.31
N THR A 75 -3.37 6.93 -32.74
CA THR A 75 -4.52 6.41 -31.99
C THR A 75 -4.70 4.93 -32.32
N GLY A 76 -4.09 4.05 -31.53
CA GLY A 76 -4.30 2.60 -31.64
C GLY A 76 -5.70 2.22 -31.14
N TRP A 77 -6.69 2.19 -32.04
CA TRP A 77 -8.04 1.73 -31.69
C TRP A 77 -8.05 0.20 -31.63
N SER A 78 -7.90 -0.38 -30.44
CA SER A 78 -8.29 -1.78 -30.20
C SER A 78 -9.82 -1.84 -30.24
N SER A 79 -10.40 -2.16 -31.39
CA SER A 79 -11.85 -2.38 -31.47
C SER A 79 -12.27 -3.56 -30.58
N VAL A 80 -13.49 -3.47 -30.05
CA VAL A 80 -14.04 -4.30 -28.96
C VAL A 80 -14.15 -5.80 -29.29
N ALA A 81 -13.77 -6.22 -30.49
CA ALA A 81 -14.00 -7.58 -30.99
C ALA A 81 -12.75 -8.46 -31.09
N ASN A 82 -11.54 -7.92 -30.89
CA ASN A 82 -10.30 -8.68 -31.13
C ASN A 82 -9.39 -8.71 -29.90
N ASN A 83 -8.76 -9.88 -29.68
CA ASN A 83 -7.79 -10.18 -28.62
C ASN A 83 -6.44 -9.44 -28.80
N TYR A 84 -6.45 -8.20 -29.27
CA TYR A 84 -5.23 -7.43 -29.43
C TYR A 84 -4.75 -6.92 -28.07
N TRP A 85 -3.44 -7.07 -27.86
CA TRP A 85 -2.71 -6.55 -26.72
C TRP A 85 -1.56 -5.73 -27.29
N THR A 86 -1.37 -4.53 -26.76
CA THR A 86 -0.14 -3.77 -27.03
C THR A 86 0.84 -4.12 -25.94
N TYR A 87 2.01 -4.64 -26.32
CA TYR A 87 3.08 -4.85 -25.36
C TYR A 87 4.34 -4.10 -25.75
N LEU A 88 4.90 -3.39 -24.78
CA LEU A 88 6.22 -2.81 -24.86
C LEU A 88 7.16 -3.74 -24.10
N ARG A 89 8.25 -4.15 -24.74
CA ARG A 89 9.27 -5.01 -24.11
C ARG A 89 10.63 -4.36 -24.24
N GLY A 90 11.41 -4.36 -23.16
CA GLY A 90 12.85 -4.09 -23.23
C GLY A 90 13.63 -5.38 -22.99
N GLY A 91 14.46 -5.82 -23.94
CA GLY A 91 15.34 -7.00 -23.78
C GLY A 91 15.20 -8.06 -24.89
N VAL A 92 15.99 -9.14 -24.81
CA VAL A 92 16.00 -10.25 -25.78
C VAL A 92 14.73 -11.10 -25.66
N PHE A 93 14.24 -11.65 -26.78
CA PHE A 93 13.02 -12.49 -26.84
C PHE A 93 13.22 -13.89 -26.22
N ALA A 94 13.56 -13.96 -24.94
CA ALA A 94 13.63 -15.19 -24.13
C ALA A 94 12.77 -15.01 -22.87
N ALA A 95 12.04 -16.04 -22.42
CA ALA A 95 11.30 -15.95 -21.16
C ALA A 95 12.25 -15.55 -20.01
N GLY A 96 11.85 -14.61 -19.14
CA GLY A 96 12.72 -14.06 -18.09
C GLY A 96 13.73 -13.01 -18.54
N SER A 97 13.84 -12.73 -19.85
CA SER A 97 14.70 -11.67 -20.38
C SER A 97 13.89 -10.43 -20.70
N GLY A 98 13.88 -9.46 -19.76
CA GLY A 98 13.37 -8.12 -20.02
C GLY A 98 12.08 -7.73 -19.29
N ALA A 99 11.88 -6.42 -19.12
CA ALA A 99 10.63 -5.88 -18.56
C ALA A 99 9.58 -5.72 -19.66
N ARG A 100 8.30 -5.90 -19.31
CA ARG A 100 7.19 -5.72 -20.25
C ARG A 100 6.01 -4.97 -19.63
N ILE A 101 5.39 -4.12 -20.44
CA ILE A 101 4.13 -3.45 -20.14
C ILE A 101 3.09 -4.01 -21.10
N LEU A 102 2.03 -4.60 -20.59
CA LEU A 102 0.93 -5.15 -21.38
C LEU A 102 -0.33 -4.32 -21.16
N LEU A 103 -0.89 -3.84 -22.26
CA LEU A 103 -2.19 -3.18 -22.30
C LEU A 103 -3.16 -4.10 -23.04
N TYR A 104 -4.19 -4.56 -22.33
CA TYR A 104 -5.17 -5.46 -22.88
C TYR A 104 -6.37 -4.70 -23.43
N GLY A 105 -6.89 -5.15 -24.56
CA GLY A 105 -8.19 -4.71 -25.05
C GLY A 105 -9.33 -5.13 -24.11
N LYS A 106 -10.44 -4.38 -24.14
CA LYS A 106 -11.63 -4.55 -23.29
C LYS A 106 -12.21 -5.98 -23.25
N SER A 107 -12.00 -6.77 -24.29
CA SER A 107 -12.59 -8.11 -24.47
C SER A 107 -11.58 -9.25 -24.33
N ASN A 108 -10.38 -8.99 -23.80
CA ASN A 108 -9.38 -10.04 -23.63
C ASN A 108 -9.81 -11.06 -22.54
N ALA A 109 -9.60 -12.34 -22.81
CA ALA A 109 -9.93 -13.42 -21.87
C ALA A 109 -9.01 -13.46 -20.63
N ALA A 110 -7.81 -12.86 -20.71
CA ALA A 110 -6.95 -12.66 -19.55
C ALA A 110 -7.45 -11.45 -18.75
N ALA A 111 -7.81 -11.66 -17.48
CA ALA A 111 -8.26 -10.60 -16.59
C ALA A 111 -7.12 -9.59 -16.33
N GLY A 112 -7.34 -8.31 -16.62
CA GLY A 112 -6.35 -7.24 -16.42
C GLY A 112 -6.41 -6.18 -17.52
N ALA A 113 -6.58 -4.90 -17.19
CA ALA A 113 -6.47 -3.80 -18.15
C ALA A 113 -5.00 -3.36 -18.35
N LEU A 114 -4.19 -3.46 -17.29
CA LEU A 114 -2.76 -3.14 -17.28
C LEU A 114 -2.01 -4.18 -16.46
N ILE A 115 -1.00 -4.81 -17.06
CA ILE A 115 -0.06 -5.68 -16.37
C ILE A 115 1.36 -5.15 -16.59
N LEU A 116 2.14 -5.03 -15.51
CA LEU A 116 3.58 -4.82 -15.55
C LEU A 116 4.30 -6.05 -15.00
N ASP A 117 5.13 -6.66 -15.85
CA ASP A 117 5.96 -7.79 -15.47
C ASP A 117 7.45 -7.40 -15.55
N THR A 118 8.24 -7.98 -14.65
CA THR A 118 9.70 -7.87 -14.65
C THR A 118 10.32 -9.26 -14.47
N PRO A 119 11.57 -9.49 -14.88
CA PRO A 119 12.28 -10.72 -14.55
C PRO A 119 12.32 -11.01 -13.04
N ASN A 120 12.33 -12.29 -12.67
CA ASN A 120 12.69 -12.73 -11.34
C ASN A 120 14.20 -12.51 -11.08
N VAL A 121 14.65 -12.78 -9.85
CA VAL A 121 16.06 -12.60 -9.47
C VAL A 121 17.02 -13.48 -10.30
N ALA A 122 16.55 -14.64 -10.76
CA ALA A 122 17.34 -15.57 -11.57
C ALA A 122 17.35 -15.22 -13.07
N GLY A 123 16.49 -14.32 -13.53
CA GLY A 123 16.33 -13.96 -14.93
C GLY A 123 15.72 -15.05 -15.82
N ASP A 124 15.09 -16.07 -15.25
CA ASP A 124 14.55 -17.24 -15.96
C ASP A 124 13.02 -17.30 -16.00
N ALA A 125 12.34 -16.40 -15.29
CA ALA A 125 10.89 -16.26 -15.32
C ALA A 125 10.43 -14.79 -15.18
N ASP A 126 9.27 -14.48 -15.72
CA ASP A 126 8.61 -13.18 -15.54
C ASP A 126 7.77 -13.20 -14.24
N ILE A 127 7.80 -12.11 -13.46
CA ILE A 127 6.98 -11.89 -12.26
C ILE A 127 6.12 -10.64 -12.46
N THR A 128 4.81 -10.78 -12.22
CA THR A 128 3.86 -9.67 -12.20
C THR A 128 4.10 -8.77 -11.00
N ARG A 129 4.38 -7.49 -11.26
CA ARG A 129 4.62 -6.44 -10.24
C ARG A 129 3.40 -5.58 -9.99
N LEU A 130 2.62 -5.34 -11.02
CA LEU A 130 1.33 -4.66 -10.95
C LEU A 130 0.38 -5.35 -11.91
N SER A 131 -0.80 -5.72 -11.42
CA SER A 131 -1.94 -6.07 -12.25
C SER A 131 -3.12 -5.22 -11.82
N ILE A 132 -3.67 -4.45 -12.75
CA ILE A 132 -4.91 -3.70 -12.59
C ILE A 132 -5.98 -4.53 -13.29
N SER A 133 -6.84 -5.22 -12.53
CA SER A 133 -7.90 -6.08 -13.09
C SER A 133 -9.29 -5.55 -12.77
N GLY A 134 -10.25 -5.85 -13.64
CA GLY A 134 -11.65 -5.42 -13.53
C GLY A 134 -12.21 -4.82 -14.81
N ASN A 135 -13.51 -4.99 -15.02
CA ASN A 135 -14.30 -4.42 -16.13
C ASN A 135 -15.23 -3.27 -15.67
N LEU A 136 -15.14 -2.89 -14.39
CA LEU A 136 -15.93 -1.85 -13.72
C LEU A 136 -15.00 -0.83 -13.03
N ALA A 137 -15.55 0.29 -12.54
CA ALA A 137 -14.82 1.36 -11.84
C ALA A 137 -14.07 0.91 -10.56
N THR A 138 -14.20 -0.35 -10.16
CA THR A 138 -13.41 -1.03 -9.14
C THR A 138 -12.30 -1.83 -9.79
N ALA A 139 -11.09 -1.28 -9.78
CA ALA A 139 -9.89 -2.04 -10.11
C ALA A 139 -9.29 -2.65 -8.84
N VAL A 140 -8.97 -3.95 -8.88
CA VAL A 140 -8.13 -4.57 -7.85
C VAL A 140 -6.69 -4.44 -8.32
N ALA A 141 -5.89 -3.77 -7.52
CA ALA A 141 -4.45 -3.70 -7.71
C ALA A 141 -3.76 -4.54 -6.63
N THR A 142 -3.01 -5.54 -7.08
CA THR A 142 -2.26 -6.46 -6.21
C THR A 142 -0.77 -6.17 -6.39
N TRP A 143 -0.07 -5.97 -5.28
CA TRP A 143 1.37 -5.76 -5.27
C TRP A 143 2.04 -6.63 -4.18
N SER A 144 3.28 -7.04 -4.43
CA SER A 144 4.11 -7.76 -3.47
C SER A 144 5.31 -6.88 -3.07
N ASN A 145 5.59 -6.80 -1.75
CA ASN A 145 6.71 -6.06 -1.16
C ASN A 145 6.75 -4.56 -1.51
N VAL A 146 5.67 -3.82 -1.26
CA VAL A 146 5.65 -2.38 -1.52
C VAL A 146 6.06 -1.58 -0.30
N THR A 147 7.09 -0.74 -0.47
CA THR A 147 7.38 0.37 0.45
C THR A 147 6.78 1.63 -0.15
N HIS A 148 5.76 2.20 0.48
CA HIS A 148 5.20 3.49 0.11
C HIS A 148 5.67 4.56 1.10
N THR A 149 6.03 5.75 0.62
CA THR A 149 6.29 6.93 1.47
C THR A 149 5.02 7.71 1.80
N GLY A 150 3.85 7.19 1.41
CA GLY A 150 2.53 7.77 1.68
C GLY A 150 1.42 6.99 0.94
N PHE A 151 0.23 6.96 1.53
CA PHE A 151 -0.98 6.40 0.92
C PHE A 151 -2.12 7.41 1.12
N SER A 152 -2.76 7.83 0.04
CA SER A 152 -3.90 8.75 0.08
C SER A 152 -5.09 8.06 -0.57
N SER A 153 -6.10 7.73 0.23
CA SER A 153 -7.38 7.19 -0.25
C SER A 153 -8.45 8.27 -0.15
N SER A 154 -9.31 8.38 -1.16
CA SER A 154 -10.48 9.26 -1.15
C SER A 154 -11.74 8.59 -0.57
N GLY A 155 -11.64 7.31 -0.19
CA GLY A 155 -12.70 6.56 0.48
C GLY A 155 -12.14 5.68 1.60
N ASP A 156 -13.02 4.96 2.30
CA ASP A 156 -12.63 4.13 3.44
C ASP A 156 -11.62 3.04 3.04
N ALA A 157 -10.56 2.90 3.85
CA ALA A 157 -9.56 1.85 3.70
C ALA A 157 -9.82 0.74 4.72
N TYR A 158 -10.20 -0.44 4.24
CA TYR A 158 -10.36 -1.63 5.08
C TYR A 158 -9.06 -2.44 5.07
N PHE A 159 -8.39 -2.50 6.22
CA PHE A 159 -7.19 -3.33 6.39
C PHE A 159 -7.57 -4.67 7.03
N SER A 160 -7.41 -5.76 6.28
CA SER A 160 -7.42 -7.12 6.83
C SER A 160 -5.98 -7.58 7.01
N LEU A 161 -5.34 -7.11 8.07
CA LEU A 161 -3.92 -7.36 8.36
C LEU A 161 -3.76 -8.00 9.74
N ALA A 162 -2.87 -8.99 9.85
CA ALA A 162 -2.17 -9.27 11.09
C ALA A 162 -1.08 -8.21 11.25
N ILE A 163 -1.22 -7.32 12.22
CA ILE A 163 -0.15 -6.37 12.58
C ILE A 163 0.84 -7.16 13.43
N ASN A 164 1.87 -7.71 12.79
CA ASN A 164 2.99 -8.32 13.49
C ASN A 164 3.93 -7.20 13.94
N THR A 165 3.80 -6.79 15.19
CA THR A 165 4.85 -6.01 15.84
C THR A 165 6.06 -6.93 16.12
N PRO A 166 7.30 -6.42 16.10
CA PRO A 166 8.46 -7.22 16.50
C PRO A 166 8.27 -7.81 17.90
N ASP A 167 8.77 -9.04 18.13
CA ASP A 167 8.77 -9.68 19.44
C ASP A 167 9.31 -8.71 20.51
N GLY A 168 8.52 -8.47 21.56
CA GLY A 168 8.82 -7.52 22.64
C GLY A 168 7.97 -6.24 22.63
N MET A 169 7.17 -5.99 21.59
CA MET A 169 6.21 -4.88 21.55
C MET A 169 4.85 -5.35 22.08
N GLY A 170 4.44 -4.88 23.26
CA GLY A 170 3.18 -5.26 23.92
C GLY A 170 3.30 -6.20 25.12
N ALA A 171 4.52 -6.54 25.54
CA ALA A 171 4.77 -7.30 26.77
C ALA A 171 4.49 -6.50 28.06
N ASP A 172 4.25 -5.19 27.95
CA ASP A 172 4.14 -4.25 29.08
C ASP A 172 2.69 -3.92 29.49
N GLY A 173 1.69 -4.68 29.03
CA GLY A 173 0.30 -4.58 29.51
C GLY A 173 -0.48 -3.36 28.99
N GLU A 174 -0.41 -3.11 27.68
CA GLU A 174 -0.85 -1.85 27.05
C GLU A 174 -2.19 -2.00 26.32
N GLN A 175 -3.08 -1.00 26.45
CA GLN A 175 -4.37 -0.96 25.76
C GLN A 175 -4.29 -0.17 24.45
N LEU A 176 -4.97 -0.67 23.42
CA LEU A 176 -5.08 -0.03 22.11
C LEU A 176 -5.98 1.22 22.19
N THR A 177 -5.49 2.36 21.71
CA THR A 177 -6.31 3.57 21.47
C THR A 177 -6.29 3.96 20.00
N SER A 178 -7.43 4.42 19.46
CA SER A 178 -7.50 5.02 18.13
C SER A 178 -7.37 6.55 18.21
N GLY A 179 -6.47 7.12 17.42
CA GLY A 179 -6.06 8.53 17.47
C GLY A 179 -6.95 9.54 16.69
N GLY A 180 -8.22 9.25 16.42
CA GLY A 180 -9.10 10.16 15.66
C GLY A 180 -8.68 10.35 14.18
N ASP A 181 -9.11 11.47 13.55
CA ASP A 181 -9.03 11.74 12.10
C ASP A 181 -7.61 11.83 11.50
N SER A 182 -6.56 11.56 12.28
CA SER A 182 -5.17 11.42 11.84
C SER A 182 -4.43 10.31 12.58
N ALA A 183 -5.14 9.23 12.93
CA ALA A 183 -4.66 8.17 13.82
C ALA A 183 -3.35 7.53 13.35
N ALA A 184 -2.23 8.01 13.89
CA ALA A 184 -1.13 7.13 14.22
C ALA A 184 -1.65 6.16 15.31
N MET A 185 -1.40 4.87 15.13
CA MET A 185 -1.56 3.91 16.22
C MET A 185 -0.45 4.23 17.22
N ASP A 186 -0.79 5.04 18.23
CA ASP A 186 0.11 5.35 19.33
C ASP A 186 -0.26 4.48 20.53
N TRP A 187 0.74 3.79 21.07
CA TRP A 187 0.64 2.98 22.27
C TRP A 187 1.34 3.72 23.39
N ALA A 188 0.55 4.15 24.38
CA ALA A 188 1.06 4.85 25.54
C ALA A 188 0.58 4.15 26.83
N ALA A 189 1.51 3.49 27.52
CA ALA A 189 1.25 2.94 28.85
C ALA A 189 1.31 4.00 29.95
N ALA A 190 0.59 3.73 31.05
CA ALA A 190 0.65 4.56 32.26
C ALA A 190 1.97 4.34 33.02
N GLY A 191 2.92 5.27 32.88
CA GLY A 191 4.21 5.23 33.56
C GLY A 191 4.08 5.19 35.10
N SER A 192 4.65 4.18 35.74
CA SER A 192 4.53 3.98 37.20
C SER A 192 5.66 4.58 38.04
N LEU A 193 6.82 4.85 37.44
CA LEU A 193 7.99 5.41 38.13
C LEU A 193 7.76 6.86 38.59
N ALA A 194 8.37 7.24 39.71
CA ALA A 194 8.27 8.60 40.27
C ALA A 194 8.73 9.69 39.28
N LYS A 195 9.72 9.40 38.44
CA LYS A 195 10.21 10.34 37.41
C LYS A 195 9.15 10.73 36.35
N PHE A 196 8.05 9.98 36.27
CA PHE A 196 6.93 10.25 35.37
C PHE A 196 5.73 10.89 36.08
N LYS A 197 5.85 11.23 37.37
CA LYS A 197 4.75 11.69 38.21
C LYS A 197 5.12 12.96 38.95
N ASP A 198 4.30 13.98 38.81
CA ASP A 198 4.33 15.15 39.68
C ASP A 198 3.66 14.81 41.02
N ILE A 199 4.44 14.41 42.01
CA ILE A 199 3.93 14.01 43.32
C ILE A 199 3.29 15.23 44.02
N LYS A 200 1.97 15.18 44.25
CA LYS A 200 1.20 16.27 44.89
C LYS A 200 1.00 16.11 46.39
N GLY A 201 1.40 14.98 46.97
CA GLY A 201 1.23 14.67 48.39
C GLY A 201 0.82 13.22 48.63
N LEU A 202 0.47 12.92 49.88
CA LEU A 202 -0.07 11.62 50.26
C LEU A 202 -1.60 11.65 50.23
N LEU A 203 -2.21 10.57 49.74
CA LEU A 203 -3.65 10.35 49.84
C LEU A 203 -4.04 10.17 51.31
N ASN A 204 -5.07 10.90 51.76
CA ASN A 204 -5.66 10.71 53.07
C ASN A 204 -6.42 9.37 53.12
N PRO A 205 -6.04 8.43 54.01
CA PRO A 205 -6.70 7.13 54.12
C PRO A 205 -8.21 7.21 54.39
N VAL A 206 -8.65 8.18 55.20
CA VAL A 206 -10.07 8.29 55.59
C VAL A 206 -10.92 8.71 54.40
N ASP A 207 -10.46 9.70 53.64
CA ASP A 207 -11.13 10.17 52.41
C ASP A 207 -11.22 9.04 51.37
N ALA A 208 -10.17 8.21 51.28
CA ALA A 208 -10.15 7.06 50.39
C ALA A 208 -11.19 5.99 50.78
N LEU A 209 -11.29 5.69 52.08
CA LEU A 209 -12.30 4.77 52.61
C LEU A 209 -13.71 5.31 52.38
N GLU A 210 -13.94 6.59 52.66
CA GLU A 210 -15.22 7.24 52.45
C GLU A 210 -15.64 7.22 50.97
N ALA A 211 -14.72 7.53 50.05
CA ALA A 211 -14.96 7.47 48.62
C ALA A 211 -15.39 6.06 48.17
N ILE A 212 -14.71 5.01 48.65
CA ILE A 212 -15.07 3.62 48.33
C ILE A 212 -16.42 3.23 48.92
N LEU A 213 -16.67 3.51 50.21
CA LEU A 213 -17.90 3.12 50.88
C LEU A 213 -19.15 3.85 50.35
N ASN A 214 -18.98 5.08 49.86
CA ASN A 214 -20.06 5.86 49.27
C ASN A 214 -20.30 5.54 47.79
N THR A 215 -19.43 4.75 47.16
CA THR A 215 -19.58 4.33 45.76
C THR A 215 -20.37 3.03 45.68
N LYS A 216 -21.45 3.01 44.88
CA LYS A 216 -22.24 1.79 44.65
C LYS A 216 -21.54 0.88 43.65
N THR A 217 -21.73 -0.43 43.86
CA THR A 217 -21.35 -1.46 42.88
C THR A 217 -22.61 -1.97 42.20
N HIS A 218 -22.57 -2.07 40.88
CA HIS A 218 -23.66 -2.52 40.03
C HIS A 218 -23.28 -3.82 39.34
N LEU A 219 -24.27 -4.67 39.11
CA LEU A 219 -24.17 -5.75 38.15
C LEU A 219 -24.73 -5.27 36.81
N PHE A 220 -23.99 -5.48 35.72
CA PHE A 220 -24.40 -5.01 34.39
C PHE A 220 -23.87 -5.88 33.27
N ASN A 221 -24.57 -5.88 32.14
CA ASN A 221 -24.07 -6.33 30.84
C ASN A 221 -23.79 -5.09 29.98
N TYR A 222 -22.82 -5.18 29.08
CA TYR A 222 -22.63 -4.13 28.09
C TYR A 222 -23.80 -4.10 27.10
N ARG A 223 -24.22 -2.91 26.69
CA ARG A 223 -25.22 -2.72 25.63
C ARG A 223 -24.54 -2.79 24.27
N LYS A 224 -25.18 -3.36 23.24
CA LYS A 224 -24.65 -3.30 21.86
C LYS A 224 -24.71 -1.88 21.29
N GLU A 225 -25.77 -1.15 21.67
CA GLU A 225 -26.08 0.18 21.17
C GLU A 225 -26.45 1.11 22.34
N THR A 226 -26.20 2.41 22.12
CA THR A 226 -26.68 3.51 22.95
C THR A 226 -28.18 3.71 22.73
N GLU A 227 -28.81 4.56 23.56
CA GLU A 227 -30.25 4.81 23.48
C GLU A 227 -30.69 5.47 22.16
N ASP A 228 -29.77 6.14 21.45
CA ASP A 228 -29.96 6.71 20.12
C ASP A 228 -29.60 5.75 18.97
N GLY A 229 -29.40 4.46 19.25
CA GLY A 229 -29.14 3.42 18.25
C GLY A 229 -27.74 3.44 17.66
N LYS A 230 -26.80 4.16 18.27
CA LYS A 230 -25.38 4.14 17.85
C LYS A 230 -24.63 3.03 18.56
N HIS A 231 -23.50 2.63 18.00
CA HIS A 231 -22.63 1.66 18.67
C HIS A 231 -22.18 2.17 20.05
N ALA A 232 -22.43 1.38 21.09
CA ALA A 232 -21.95 1.69 22.43
C ALA A 232 -20.46 1.32 22.58
N ILE A 233 -19.72 2.12 23.36
CA ILE A 233 -18.31 1.83 23.66
C ILE A 233 -18.28 0.66 24.67
N THR A 234 -17.80 -0.50 24.24
CA THR A 234 -17.83 -1.74 25.04
C THR A 234 -16.61 -2.63 24.77
N THR A 235 -16.47 -3.70 25.55
CA THR A 235 -15.48 -4.77 25.29
C THR A 235 -15.89 -5.68 24.12
N GLY A 236 -17.10 -5.54 23.58
CA GLY A 236 -17.68 -6.46 22.61
C GLY A 236 -18.25 -7.74 23.21
N ASP A 237 -18.09 -7.96 24.52
CA ASP A 237 -18.70 -9.06 25.27
C ASP A 237 -20.00 -8.58 25.93
N TYR A 238 -21.12 -9.07 25.40
CA TYR A 238 -22.45 -8.66 25.82
C TYR A 238 -23.13 -9.68 26.75
N ASP A 239 -22.56 -10.88 26.88
CA ASP A 239 -23.20 -11.99 27.58
C ASP A 239 -22.71 -12.11 29.03
N THR A 240 -21.48 -11.70 29.30
CA THR A 240 -20.93 -11.70 30.67
C THR A 240 -21.59 -10.64 31.55
N VAL A 241 -22.06 -11.04 32.74
CA VAL A 241 -22.49 -10.11 33.79
C VAL A 241 -21.27 -9.61 34.54
N TYR A 242 -20.98 -8.33 34.40
CA TYR A 242 -19.89 -7.63 35.07
C TYR A 242 -20.34 -7.05 36.41
N ALA A 243 -19.39 -6.89 37.34
CA ALA A 243 -19.57 -6.11 38.55
C ALA A 243 -18.64 -4.90 38.50
N GLY A 244 -19.17 -3.69 38.72
CA GLY A 244 -18.37 -2.49 38.64
C GLY A 244 -19.10 -1.23 39.11
N VAL A 245 -18.44 -0.09 38.94
CA VAL A 245 -18.96 1.23 39.36
C VAL A 245 -19.32 2.06 38.14
N LEU A 246 -20.23 3.01 38.30
CA LEU A 246 -20.61 3.94 37.23
C LEU A 246 -19.79 5.23 37.31
N ALA A 247 -19.48 5.82 36.16
CA ALA A 247 -18.61 6.97 36.06
C ALA A 247 -19.21 8.22 36.73
N GLU A 248 -20.52 8.36 36.68
CA GLU A 248 -21.28 9.45 37.28
C GLU A 248 -21.28 9.38 38.82
N GLU A 249 -21.15 8.18 39.37
CA GLU A 249 -21.14 7.94 40.82
C GLU A 249 -19.73 7.94 41.40
N ALA A 250 -18.72 7.55 40.60
CA ALA A 250 -17.33 7.40 41.02
C ALA A 250 -16.34 8.12 40.09
N PRO A 251 -16.47 9.44 39.87
CA PRO A 251 -15.58 10.16 38.94
C PRO A 251 -14.10 10.10 39.37
N TRP A 252 -13.82 9.87 40.65
CA TRP A 252 -12.48 9.74 41.21
C TRP A 252 -11.70 8.51 40.68
N VAL A 253 -12.40 7.48 40.19
CA VAL A 253 -11.79 6.26 39.63
C VAL A 253 -11.82 6.22 38.11
N MET A 254 -12.23 7.30 37.45
CA MET A 254 -12.30 7.38 36.00
C MET A 254 -11.21 8.28 35.42
N HIS A 255 -10.89 8.10 34.14
CA HIS A 255 -10.12 9.05 33.34
C HIS A 255 -10.83 9.34 32.00
N HIS A 256 -10.26 10.26 31.20
CA HIS A 256 -10.79 10.66 29.88
C HIS A 256 -12.29 11.04 29.88
N ASN A 257 -12.68 11.91 30.81
CA ASN A 257 -14.05 12.42 31.01
C ASN A 257 -15.05 11.31 31.37
N GLY A 258 -14.68 10.41 32.29
CA GLY A 258 -15.59 9.37 32.78
C GLY A 258 -15.69 8.12 31.88
N ARG A 259 -15.04 8.12 30.71
CA ARG A 259 -15.26 7.06 29.70
C ARG A 259 -14.52 5.77 29.97
N ILE A 260 -13.43 5.82 30.72
CA ILE A 260 -12.55 4.67 30.92
C ILE A 260 -12.20 4.58 32.41
N PHE A 261 -12.16 3.35 32.91
CA PHE A 261 -11.77 3.06 34.29
C PHE A 261 -10.27 3.26 34.48
N ASN A 262 -9.87 3.94 35.55
CA ASN A 262 -8.48 4.19 35.88
C ASN A 262 -8.00 3.20 36.97
N PRO A 263 -7.32 2.10 36.59
CA PRO A 263 -6.86 1.09 37.55
C PRO A 263 -5.80 1.63 38.53
N VAL A 264 -5.03 2.65 38.13
CA VAL A 264 -4.03 3.28 39.00
C VAL A 264 -4.71 4.02 40.15
N ASN A 265 -5.75 4.80 39.86
CA ASN A 265 -6.55 5.47 40.88
C ASN A 265 -7.29 4.43 41.74
N ALA A 266 -7.92 3.43 41.13
CA ALA A 266 -8.67 2.39 41.84
C ALA A 266 -7.81 1.70 42.90
N PHE A 267 -6.60 1.28 42.51
CA PHE A 267 -5.67 0.64 43.42
C PHE A 267 -5.18 1.60 44.51
N GLY A 268 -4.83 2.84 44.15
CA GLY A 268 -4.38 3.86 45.11
C GLY A 268 -5.39 4.13 46.22
N TYR A 269 -6.67 4.31 45.85
CA TYR A 269 -7.77 4.50 46.81
C TYR A 269 -8.03 3.24 47.64
N THR A 270 -7.96 2.05 47.03
CA THR A 270 -8.12 0.78 47.77
C THR A 270 -7.04 0.63 48.84
N ALA A 271 -5.77 0.91 48.49
CA ALA A 271 -4.67 0.88 49.45
C ALA A 271 -4.83 1.92 50.56
N GLY A 272 -5.33 3.13 50.25
CA GLY A 272 -5.69 4.15 51.23
C GLY A 272 -6.80 3.68 52.19
N ALA A 273 -7.87 3.10 51.66
CA ALA A 273 -9.00 2.61 52.45
C ALA A 273 -8.60 1.48 53.40
N ILE A 274 -7.75 0.54 52.94
CA ILE A 274 -7.19 -0.53 53.79
C ILE A 274 -6.41 0.05 54.97
N ARG A 275 -5.61 1.11 54.75
CA ARG A 275 -4.90 1.80 55.85
C ARG A 275 -5.88 2.39 56.86
N ALA A 276 -6.94 3.07 56.41
CA ALA A 276 -7.95 3.60 57.32
C ALA A 276 -8.69 2.52 58.11
N LEU A 277 -8.96 1.36 57.50
CA LEU A 277 -9.56 0.22 58.20
C LEU A 277 -8.63 -0.33 59.28
N LYS A 278 -7.33 -0.48 58.97
CA LYS A 278 -6.31 -0.90 59.94
C LYS A 278 -6.26 0.05 61.14
N ASP A 279 -6.20 1.35 60.90
CA ASP A 279 -6.16 2.36 61.98
C ASP A 279 -7.43 2.31 62.85
N LYS A 280 -8.61 2.10 62.24
CA LYS A 280 -9.86 1.91 62.99
C LYS A 280 -9.85 0.65 63.85
N ILE A 281 -9.34 -0.47 63.33
CA ILE A 281 -9.21 -1.73 64.07
C ILE A 281 -8.29 -1.54 65.28
N GLU A 282 -7.12 -0.92 65.11
CA GLU A 282 -6.18 -0.68 66.22
C GLU A 282 -6.82 0.17 67.34
N VAL A 283 -7.60 1.20 66.97
CA VAL A 283 -8.35 2.00 67.96
C VAL A 283 -9.38 1.15 68.70
N LEU A 284 -10.08 0.25 68.02
CA LEU A 284 -11.07 -0.63 68.63
C LEU A 284 -10.42 -1.68 69.54
N GLU A 285 -9.32 -2.29 69.13
CA GLU A 285 -8.55 -3.25 69.92
C GLU A 285 -8.00 -2.62 71.20
N ASN A 286 -7.44 -1.40 71.11
CA ASN A 286 -6.97 -0.66 72.28
C ASN A 286 -8.10 -0.35 73.27
N LYS A 287 -9.29 0.03 72.76
CA LYS A 287 -10.47 0.24 73.61
C LYS A 287 -10.93 -1.04 74.29
N LEU A 288 -10.92 -2.16 73.58
CA LEU A 288 -11.26 -3.47 74.14
C LEU A 288 -10.28 -3.90 75.23
N MET A 289 -8.97 -3.70 75.03
CA MET A 289 -7.95 -4.00 76.04
C MET A 289 -8.14 -3.17 77.31
N LEU A 290 -8.50 -1.89 77.20
CA LEU A 290 -8.78 -1.02 78.35
C LEU A 290 -10.04 -1.45 79.11
N LEU A 291 -11.07 -1.97 78.41
CA LEU A 291 -12.31 -2.45 79.03
C LEU A 291 -12.17 -3.84 79.67
N GLY A 292 -11.27 -4.69 79.17
CA GLY A 292 -11.03 -6.03 79.71
C GLY A 292 -10.02 -6.09 80.87
N ALA A 293 -9.37 -4.98 81.20
CA ALA A 293 -8.36 -4.88 82.26
C ALA A 293 -8.91 -4.32 83.59
N GLY A 294 -10.21 -4.06 83.70
CA GLY A 294 -10.90 -3.62 84.91
C GLY A 294 -11.87 -4.68 85.44
#